data_AF-A0A970J966-F1
#
_entry.id   AF-A0A970J966-F1
#
_cell.length_a   1.000
_cell.length_b   1.000
_cell.length_c   1.000
_cell.angle_alpha   90.00
_cell.angle_beta   90.00
_cell.angle_gamma   90.00
#
_symmetry.space_group_name_H-M   'P 1'
#
loop_
_entity.id
_entity.type
_entity.pdbx_description
1 polymer ?
#
loop_
_entity_poly.entity_id
_entity_poly.type
_entity_poly.pdbx_seq_one_letter_code
_entity_poly.pdbx_strand_id
1 'polypeptide(L)'
;MDYNQILENARKNMRGRCLVCKECNGIACRGLIPGPGGKGSGSSSMRNYQKLQEIKINMDLIYSKTPVHTSIELFGKTFKYPFFAAPISAVKIHYPG
;
A
#
# COMPACT_ATOMS: atom_id res chain seq x y z
N MET A 1 -13.96 -0.62 -14.68
CA MET A 1 -12.76 0.18 -14.97
C MET A 1 -11.62 -0.80 -15.20
N ASP A 2 -10.97 -0.74 -16.36
CA ASP A 2 -9.89 -1.65 -16.70
C ASP A 2 -8.62 -1.33 -15.90
N TYR A 3 -7.87 -2.35 -15.50
CA TYR A 3 -6.68 -2.17 -14.65
C TYR A 3 -5.61 -1.31 -15.33
N ASN A 4 -5.43 -1.42 -16.64
CA ASN A 4 -4.42 -0.63 -17.35
C ASN A 4 -4.80 0.86 -17.36
N GLN A 5 -6.10 1.16 -17.53
CA GLN A 5 -6.60 2.54 -17.44
C GLN A 5 -6.34 3.15 -16.06
N ILE A 6 -6.46 2.37 -14.98
CA ILE A 6 -6.13 2.82 -13.61
C ILE A 6 -4.64 3.17 -13.52
N LEU A 7 -3.75 2.31 -14.02
CA LEU A 7 -2.31 2.54 -13.97
C LEU A 7 -1.89 3.76 -14.80
N GLU A 8 -2.47 3.95 -15.99
CA GLU A 8 -2.20 5.12 -16.82
C GLU A 8 -2.63 6.42 -16.13
N ASN A 9 -3.83 6.45 -15.55
CA ASN A 9 -4.32 7.61 -14.81
C ASN A 9 -3.45 7.88 -13.57
N ALA A 10 -3.05 6.83 -12.84
CA ALA A 10 -2.16 6.96 -11.71
C ALA A 10 -0.80 7.57 -12.11
N ARG A 11 -0.21 7.15 -13.24
CA ARG A 11 1.07 7.73 -13.72
C ARG A 11 0.94 9.23 -14.02
N LYS A 12 -0.16 9.64 -14.65
CA LYS A 12 -0.46 11.05 -14.92
C LYS A 12 -0.60 11.85 -13.62
N ASN A 13 -1.38 11.34 -12.66
CA ASN A 13 -1.63 12.01 -11.38
C ASN A 13 -0.38 12.07 -10.50
N MET A 14 0.45 11.04 -10.50
CA MET A 14 1.66 10.99 -9.67
C MET A 14 2.79 11.88 -10.19
N ARG A 15 2.72 12.38 -11.43
CA ARG A 15 3.67 13.34 -12.03
C ARG A 15 5.15 12.98 -11.80
N GLY A 16 5.48 11.71 -11.99
CA GLY A 16 6.86 11.20 -11.81
C GLY A 16 7.32 11.04 -10.36
N ARG A 17 6.52 11.46 -9.34
CA ARG A 17 6.84 11.22 -7.92
C ARG A 17 6.71 9.75 -7.53
N CYS A 18 5.84 9.01 -8.21
CA CYS A 18 5.75 7.56 -8.15
C CYS A 18 5.78 6.98 -9.55
N LEU A 19 6.52 5.89 -9.74
CA LEU A 19 6.69 5.23 -11.03
C LEU A 19 5.53 4.29 -11.38
N VAL A 20 4.61 4.05 -10.44
CA VAL A 20 3.46 3.14 -10.61
C VAL A 20 3.94 1.79 -11.16
N CYS A 21 4.92 1.23 -10.46
CA CYS A 21 5.53 -0.05 -10.79
C CYS A 21 4.46 -1.16 -10.75
N LYS A 22 4.64 -2.21 -11.56
CA LYS A 22 3.80 -3.41 -11.48
C LYS A 22 3.89 -4.08 -10.10
N GLU A 23 5.06 -3.99 -9.48
CA GLU A 23 5.34 -4.46 -8.13
C GLU A 23 5.95 -3.31 -7.31
N CYS A 24 5.40 -3.03 -6.12
CA CYS A 24 5.90 -1.99 -5.23
C CYS A 24 6.89 -2.57 -4.21
N ASN A 25 8.14 -2.76 -4.64
CA ASN A 25 9.21 -3.30 -3.79
C ASN A 25 10.20 -2.25 -3.26
N GLY A 26 10.03 -0.97 -3.64
CA GLY A 26 10.83 0.16 -3.16
C GLY A 26 12.21 0.33 -3.81
N ILE A 27 12.62 -0.56 -4.73
CA ILE A 27 13.94 -0.49 -5.39
C ILE A 27 14.00 0.71 -6.34
N ALA A 28 12.99 0.89 -7.19
CA ALA A 28 12.99 1.92 -8.24
C ALA A 28 12.85 3.36 -7.72
N CYS A 29 12.33 3.54 -6.50
CA CYS A 29 12.13 4.85 -5.86
C CYS A 29 13.02 5.05 -4.62
N ARG A 30 14.10 4.27 -4.51
CA ARG A 30 15.07 4.36 -3.42
C ARG A 30 15.65 5.76 -3.31
N GLY A 31 15.44 6.44 -2.18
CA GLY A 31 15.95 7.80 -1.95
C GLY A 31 15.14 8.91 -2.63
N LEU A 32 14.04 8.60 -3.31
CA LEU A 32 13.24 9.58 -4.03
C LEU A 32 12.32 10.34 -3.06
N ILE A 33 12.67 11.60 -2.79
CA ILE A 33 11.84 12.59 -2.11
C ILE A 33 11.91 13.88 -2.94
N PRO A 34 10.79 14.54 -3.28
CA PRO A 34 9.42 14.25 -2.84
C PRO A 34 8.73 13.11 -3.60
N GLY A 35 7.88 12.37 -2.89
CA GLY A 35 7.15 11.19 -3.38
C GLY A 35 6.93 10.16 -2.28
N PRO A 36 6.27 9.01 -2.56
CA PRO A 36 6.15 7.89 -1.62
C PRO A 36 7.46 7.08 -1.46
N GLY A 37 8.55 7.52 -2.07
CA GLY A 37 9.85 6.85 -2.00
C GLY A 37 10.44 6.86 -0.58
N GLY A 38 11.27 5.87 -0.28
CA GLY A 38 11.94 5.78 1.01
C GLY A 38 13.09 6.78 1.15
N LYS A 39 13.19 7.46 2.29
CA LYS A 39 14.27 8.43 2.60
C LYS A 39 15.66 7.78 2.56
N GLY A 40 16.65 8.53 2.10
CA GLY A 40 18.06 8.13 2.13
C GLY A 40 18.29 6.87 1.32
N SER A 41 18.77 5.81 1.96
CA SER A 41 19.02 4.54 1.29
C SER A 41 17.74 3.76 0.96
N GLY A 42 16.53 4.17 1.37
CA GLY A 42 15.28 3.45 1.11
C GLY A 42 15.21 2.01 1.67
N SER A 43 16.24 1.56 2.39
CA SER A 43 16.44 0.18 2.83
C SER A 43 15.30 -0.33 3.71
N SER A 44 14.72 0.52 4.55
CA SER A 44 13.59 0.15 5.41
C SER A 44 12.36 -0.26 4.59
N SER A 45 12.04 0.45 3.50
CA SER A 45 10.89 0.11 2.64
C SER A 45 11.12 -1.23 1.94
N MET A 46 12.32 -1.44 1.40
CA MET A 46 12.69 -2.69 0.73
C MET A 46 12.69 -3.88 1.70
N ARG A 47 13.24 -3.70 2.91
CA ARG A 47 13.20 -4.72 3.98
C ARG A 47 11.77 -5.06 4.40
N ASN A 48 10.90 -4.07 4.56
CA ASN A 48 9.50 -4.32 4.94
C ASN A 48 8.78 -5.14 3.87
N TYR A 49 9.01 -4.82 2.59
CA TYR A 49 8.48 -5.60 1.47
C TYR A 49 8.98 -7.06 1.51
N GLN A 50 10.30 -7.25 1.60
CA GLN A 50 10.93 -8.58 1.64
C GLN A 50 10.43 -9.41 2.83
N LYS A 51 10.32 -8.80 4.02
CA LYS A 51 9.88 -9.52 5.21
C LYS A 51 8.44 -10.01 5.11
N LEU A 52 7.56 -9.25 4.45
CA LEU A 52 6.19 -9.70 4.20
C LEU A 52 6.13 -10.90 3.24
N GLN A 53 7.06 -11.01 2.27
CA GLN A 53 7.12 -12.15 1.34
C GLN A 53 7.47 -13.48 2.05
N GLU A 54 8.10 -13.42 3.22
CA GLU A 54 8.42 -14.62 4.01
C GLU A 54 7.18 -15.22 4.70
N ILE A 55 6.09 -14.46 4.83
CA ILE A 55 4.88 -14.88 5.54
C ILE A 55 3.91 -15.52 4.55
N LYS A 56 3.50 -16.76 4.85
CA LYS A 56 2.52 -17.51 4.05
C LYS A 56 1.23 -17.72 4.83
N ILE A 57 0.12 -17.77 4.10
CA ILE A 57 -1.19 -18.08 4.67
C ILE A 57 -1.32 -19.60 4.75
N ASN A 58 -1.47 -20.14 5.96
CA ASN A 58 -1.91 -21.52 6.14
C ASN A 58 -3.44 -21.56 6.05
N MET A 59 -3.97 -21.92 4.88
CA MET A 59 -5.41 -21.89 4.63
C MET A 59 -6.09 -23.09 5.28
N ASP A 60 -7.20 -22.84 5.99
CA ASP A 60 -8.15 -23.90 6.34
C ASP A 60 -9.09 -24.13 5.15
N LEU A 61 -9.04 -25.34 4.59
CA LEU A 61 -9.83 -25.71 3.42
C LEU A 61 -11.17 -26.36 3.80
N ILE A 62 -11.33 -26.81 5.05
CA ILE A 62 -12.52 -27.52 5.51
C ILE A 62 -13.23 -26.61 6.52
N TYR A 63 -14.16 -25.79 6.03
CA TYR A 63 -14.90 -24.86 6.87
C TYR A 63 -16.37 -24.74 6.44
N SER A 64 -17.24 -24.37 7.38
CA SER A 64 -18.62 -24.02 7.07
C SER A 64 -18.67 -22.61 6.49
N LYS A 65 -19.20 -22.48 5.27
CA LYS A 65 -19.33 -21.17 4.61
C LYS A 65 -20.26 -20.26 5.41
N THR A 66 -19.71 -19.20 5.97
CA THR A 66 -20.43 -18.14 6.68
C THR A 66 -20.18 -16.79 5.99
N PRO A 67 -21.07 -15.79 6.17
CA PRO A 67 -20.80 -14.45 5.70
C PRO A 67 -19.49 -13.89 6.29
N VAL A 68 -18.61 -13.37 5.44
CA VAL A 68 -17.35 -12.77 5.89
C VAL A 68 -17.65 -11.47 6.63
N HIS A 69 -17.28 -11.41 7.90
CA HIS A 69 -17.37 -10.21 8.71
C HIS A 69 -16.00 -9.57 8.85
N THR A 70 -15.84 -8.35 8.34
CA THR A 70 -14.57 -7.61 8.35
C THR A 70 -14.55 -6.45 9.34
N SER A 71 -15.63 -6.26 10.10
CA SER A 71 -15.70 -5.17 11.06
C SER A 71 -14.77 -5.43 12.26
N ILE A 72 -14.30 -4.34 12.86
CA ILE A 72 -13.46 -4.38 14.06
C ILE A 72 -13.93 -3.30 15.04
N GLU A 73 -13.87 -3.59 16.34
CA GLU A 73 -14.05 -2.58 17.38
C GLU A 73 -12.69 -2.17 17.94
N LEU A 74 -12.39 -0.87 17.91
CA LEU A 74 -11.19 -0.29 18.50
C LEU A 74 -11.59 0.95 19.29
N PHE A 75 -11.15 1.04 20.54
CA PHE A 75 -11.41 2.19 21.42
C PHE A 75 -12.89 2.56 21.56
N GLY A 76 -13.78 1.56 21.66
CA GLY A 76 -15.23 1.75 21.76
C GLY A 76 -15.91 2.24 20.46
N LYS A 77 -15.22 2.15 19.31
CA LYS A 77 -15.77 2.48 18.00
C LYS A 77 -15.71 1.28 17.07
N THR A 78 -16.82 1.04 16.38
CA THR A 78 -16.91 0.00 15.35
C THR A 78 -16.53 0.57 13.99
N PHE A 79 -15.60 -0.09 13.31
CA PHE A 79 -15.15 0.21 11.95
C PHE A 79 -15.57 -0.91 11.01
N LYS A 80 -15.92 -0.56 9.78
CA LYS A 80 -16.32 -1.53 8.76
C LYS A 80 -15.19 -2.48 8.32
N TYR A 81 -13.95 -2.01 8.40
CA TYR A 81 -12.75 -2.75 7.94
C TYR A 81 -11.57 -2.55 8.91
N PRO A 82 -10.61 -3.49 8.97
CA PRO A 82 -9.46 -3.41 9.86
C PRO A 82 -8.22 -2.77 9.17
N PHE A 83 -8.43 -1.83 8.25
CA PHE A 83 -7.37 -1.06 7.61
C PHE A 83 -7.73 0.42 7.58
N PHE A 84 -6.71 1.27 7.68
CA PHE A 84 -6.88 2.71 7.88
C PHE A 84 -5.94 3.49 6.98
N ALA A 85 -6.32 4.72 6.65
CA ALA A 85 -5.40 5.65 6.00
C ALA A 85 -4.28 6.03 6.98
N ALA A 86 -3.03 5.79 6.59
CA ALA A 86 -1.89 6.20 7.39
C ALA A 86 -1.81 7.75 7.44
N PRO A 87 -1.50 8.36 8.59
CA PRO A 87 -1.26 9.79 8.66
C PRO A 87 0.05 10.12 7.93
N ILE A 88 -0.05 10.89 6.85
CA ILE A 88 1.10 11.29 6.03
C ILE A 88 1.22 12.80 6.04
N SER A 89 2.40 13.31 6.42
CA SER A 89 2.71 14.74 6.34
C SER A 89 2.89 15.19 4.90
N ALA A 90 2.61 16.47 4.61
CA ALA A 90 2.90 17.10 3.32
C ALA A 90 2.29 16.37 2.10
N VAL A 91 1.07 15.86 2.21
CA VAL A 91 0.38 15.08 1.16
C VAL A 91 0.47 15.74 -0.22
N LYS A 92 0.20 17.05 -0.33
CA LYS A 92 0.30 17.80 -1.61
C LYS A 92 1.70 17.74 -2.25
N ILE A 93 2.75 17.59 -1.44
CA ILE A 93 4.15 17.48 -1.87
C ILE A 93 4.53 16.04 -2.21
N HIS A 94 3.89 15.02 -1.63
CA HIS A 94 4.20 13.62 -1.98
C HIS A 94 3.27 13.06 -3.08
N TYR A 95 2.05 13.58 -3.17
CA TYR A 95 0.96 13.12 -4.04
C TYR A 95 0.29 14.36 -4.69
N PRO A 96 0.77 14.81 -5.87
CA PRO A 96 0.37 16.10 -6.47
C PRO A 96 -0.89 16.05 -7.34
N GLY A 97 -1.45 14.87 -7.60
CA GLY A 97 -2.56 14.67 -8.52
C GLY A 97 -3.86 14.31 -7.85
#